data_AF-A0AAV8B0U0-F1
#
_entry.id   AF-A0AAV8B0U0-F1
#
_cell.length_a   1.000
_cell.length_b   1.000
_cell.length_c   1.000
_cell.angle_alpha   90.00
_cell.angle_beta   90.00
_cell.angle_gamma   90.00
#
_symmetry.space_group_name_H-M   'P 1'
#
loop_
_entity.id
_entity.type
_entity.pdbx_description
1 polymer ?
#
loop_
_entity_poly.entity_id
_entity_poly.type
_entity_poly.pdbx_seq_one_letter_code
_entity_poly.pdbx_strand_id
1 'polypeptide(L)'
;MALYELAVFDPSDPVLDPMWRQGVACFGFGAFHVTGLYGPGIWVSDPYGLTGKVQAVNPAWGVDGFDPFIPGGIASHHIAAAFVVAGTMWYGSATTPIEYLVLLVINGTRDTFNRKYIEELALG
;
A
#
# COMPACT_ATOMS: atom_id res chain seq x y z
N MET A 1 0.72 4.74 -9.49
CA MET A 1 0.75 5.73 -8.40
C MET A 1 1.96 5.49 -7.51
N ALA A 2 2.10 4.33 -6.85
CA ALA A 2 3.28 4.00 -6.03
C ALA A 2 4.66 4.19 -6.72
N LEU A 3 4.82 3.77 -7.99
CA LEU A 3 6.07 3.97 -8.74
C LEU A 3 6.38 5.43 -9.08
N TYR A 4 5.34 6.24 -9.29
CA TYR A 4 5.49 7.69 -9.53
C TYR A 4 5.92 8.38 -8.24
N GLU A 5 5.23 8.11 -7.13
CA GLU A 5 5.55 8.65 -5.81
C GLU A 5 6.98 8.28 -5.39
N LEU A 6 7.44 7.07 -5.71
CA LEU A 6 8.84 6.65 -5.48
C LEU A 6 9.84 7.43 -6.36
N ALA A 7 9.49 7.71 -7.62
CA ALA A 7 10.38 8.37 -8.58
C ALA A 7 10.56 9.88 -8.33
N VAL A 8 9.64 10.50 -7.60
CA VAL A 8 9.70 11.91 -7.17
C VAL A 8 9.89 12.07 -5.65
N PHE A 9 10.10 10.96 -4.92
CA PHE A 9 10.29 10.97 -3.48
C PHE A 9 11.53 11.80 -3.10
N ASP A 10 11.31 12.83 -2.29
CA ASP A 10 12.37 13.62 -1.65
C ASP A 10 12.40 13.30 -0.14
N PRO A 11 13.36 12.49 0.34
CA PRO A 11 13.47 12.16 1.76
C PRO A 11 13.78 13.36 2.66
N SER A 12 14.21 14.50 2.08
CA SER A 12 14.55 15.72 2.83
C SER A 12 13.38 16.68 3.04
N ASP A 13 12.22 16.45 2.41
CA ASP A 13 10.98 17.21 2.61
C ASP A 13 9.95 16.39 3.41
N PRO A 14 9.88 16.53 4.75
CA PRO A 14 8.94 15.79 5.59
C PRO A 14 7.48 16.25 5.44
N VAL A 15 7.23 17.38 4.76
CA VAL A 15 5.87 17.92 4.57
C VAL A 15 5.19 17.27 3.37
N LEU A 16 5.97 16.88 2.35
CA LEU A 16 5.49 16.26 1.11
C LEU A 16 5.75 14.75 1.03
N ASP A 17 6.05 14.05 2.13
CA ASP A 17 6.22 12.59 2.09
C ASP A 17 4.91 11.92 1.61
N PRO A 18 4.87 11.32 0.41
CA PRO A 18 3.65 10.73 -0.12
C PRO A 18 3.25 9.43 0.60
N MET A 19 4.12 8.88 1.45
CA MET A 19 3.89 7.60 2.12
C MET A 19 2.90 7.72 3.29
N TRP A 20 2.85 8.83 4.03
CA TRP A 20 1.88 8.96 5.14
C TRP A 20 0.45 9.03 4.63
N ARG A 21 0.23 9.74 3.52
CA ARG A 21 -1.09 9.87 2.90
C ARG A 21 -1.60 8.51 2.44
N GLN A 22 -0.70 7.65 1.95
CA GLN A 22 -1.02 6.26 1.60
C GLN A 22 -1.34 5.42 2.84
N GLY A 23 -0.57 5.56 3.92
CA GLY A 23 -0.84 4.89 5.19
C GLY A 23 -2.21 5.28 5.78
N VAL A 24 -2.53 6.57 5.83
CA VAL A 24 -3.82 7.08 6.31
C VAL A 24 -4.98 6.62 5.43
N ALA A 25 -4.81 6.62 4.11
CA ALA A 25 -5.84 6.11 3.19
C ALA A 25 -6.06 4.60 3.38
N CYS A 26 -4.99 3.82 3.52
CA CYS A 26 -5.05 2.38 3.75
C CYS A 26 -5.73 2.05 5.09
N PHE A 27 -5.32 2.74 6.16
CA PHE A 27 -5.95 2.61 7.47
C PHE A 27 -7.42 2.98 7.39
N GLY A 28 -7.75 4.12 6.78
CA GLY A 28 -9.12 4.60 6.70
C GLY A 28 -10.03 3.66 5.91
N PHE A 29 -9.51 3.07 4.83
CA PHE A 29 -10.23 2.05 4.09
C PHE A 29 -10.51 0.82 4.97
N GLY A 30 -9.51 0.26 5.63
CA GLY A 30 -9.68 -0.90 6.51
C GLY A 30 -10.60 -0.61 7.70
N ALA A 31 -10.27 0.42 8.47
CA ALA A 31 -10.86 0.73 9.77
C ALA A 31 -12.26 1.37 9.70
N PHE A 32 -12.60 2.08 8.62
CA PHE A 32 -13.88 2.78 8.50
C PHE A 32 -14.76 2.24 7.37
N HIS A 33 -14.18 2.05 6.18
CA HIS A 33 -14.96 1.60 5.02
C HIS A 33 -15.32 0.12 5.11
N VAL A 34 -14.33 -0.75 5.28
CA VAL A 34 -14.53 -2.23 5.28
C VAL A 34 -15.26 -2.70 6.53
N THR A 35 -14.89 -2.19 7.72
CA THR A 35 -15.58 -2.53 8.97
C THR A 35 -17.03 -2.01 9.03
N GLY A 36 -17.39 -1.07 8.16
CA GLY A 36 -18.68 -0.39 8.22
C GLY A 36 -18.82 0.58 9.39
N LEU A 37 -17.74 0.89 10.13
CA LEU A 37 -17.78 1.84 11.26
C LEU A 37 -18.17 3.26 10.81
N TYR A 38 -17.72 3.67 9.63
CA TYR A 38 -18.09 4.95 9.02
C TYR A 38 -18.23 4.83 7.49
N GLY A 39 -18.60 3.63 7.02
CA GLY A 39 -18.74 3.32 5.61
C GLY A 39 -19.75 2.19 5.39
N PRO A 40 -20.01 1.81 4.13
CA PRO A 40 -21.04 0.82 3.82
C PRO A 40 -20.62 -0.63 4.11
N GLY A 41 -19.33 -0.90 4.35
CA GLY A 41 -18.77 -2.25 4.33
C GLY A 41 -18.41 -2.69 2.91
N ILE A 42 -18.29 -4.00 2.71
CA ILE A 42 -17.93 -4.59 1.40
C ILE A 42 -18.94 -5.65 0.98
N TRP A 43 -18.89 -6.06 -0.28
CA TRP A 43 -19.69 -7.18 -0.75
C TRP A 43 -19.21 -8.50 -0.15
N VAL A 44 -20.14 -9.29 0.40
CA VAL A 44 -19.88 -10.64 0.92
C VAL A 44 -21.06 -11.53 0.54
N SER A 45 -20.77 -12.78 0.17
CA SER A 45 -21.78 -13.78 -0.19
C SER A 45 -21.60 -15.07 0.60
N ASP A 46 -22.62 -15.91 0.60
CA ASP A 46 -22.47 -17.32 0.96
C ASP A 46 -21.60 -18.07 -0.07
N PRO A 47 -21.10 -19.28 0.25
CA PRO A 47 -20.25 -20.06 -0.64
C PRO A 47 -20.86 -20.40 -2.00
N TYR A 48 -22.20 -20.38 -2.11
CA TYR A 48 -22.91 -20.66 -3.36
C TYR A 48 -23.29 -19.39 -4.12
N GLY A 49 -22.99 -18.20 -3.58
CA GLY A 49 -23.23 -16.92 -4.24
C GLY A 49 -24.71 -16.53 -4.35
N LEU A 50 -25.59 -17.09 -3.53
CA LEU A 50 -27.04 -16.91 -3.65
C LEU A 50 -27.60 -15.72 -2.87
N THR A 51 -26.89 -15.29 -1.83
CA THR A 51 -27.34 -14.31 -0.83
C THR A 51 -26.36 -13.15 -0.66
N GLY A 52 -25.60 -12.85 -1.72
CA GLY A 52 -24.63 -11.75 -1.74
C GLY A 52 -25.25 -10.40 -1.42
N LYS A 53 -24.61 -9.65 -0.54
CA LYS A 53 -24.98 -8.27 -0.20
C LYS A 53 -23.78 -7.50 0.33
N VAL A 54 -23.89 -6.18 0.33
CA VAL A 54 -22.95 -5.32 1.05
C VAL A 54 -23.20 -5.44 2.55
N GLN A 55 -22.15 -5.68 3.32
CA GLN A 55 -22.22 -5.74 4.78
C GLN A 55 -20.90 -5.32 5.44
N ALA A 56 -21.01 -4.89 6.69
CA ALA A 56 -19.87 -4.65 7.58
C ALA A 56 -19.09 -5.94 7.83
N VAL A 57 -17.76 -5.85 7.85
CA VAL A 57 -16.88 -7.01 8.07
C VAL A 57 -15.98 -6.75 9.27
N ASN A 58 -16.12 -7.61 10.29
CA ASN A 58 -15.27 -7.53 11.47
C ASN A 58 -13.85 -8.05 11.13
N PRO A 59 -12.77 -7.39 11.60
CA PRO A 59 -11.41 -7.84 11.32
C PRO A 59 -11.10 -9.18 11.99
N ALA A 60 -10.42 -10.05 11.25
CA ALA A 60 -9.87 -11.31 11.75
C ALA A 60 -8.37 -11.14 12.03
N TRP A 61 -7.98 -11.28 13.30
CA TRP A 61 -6.59 -11.13 13.76
C TRP A 61 -5.86 -12.45 13.98
N GLY A 62 -6.58 -13.57 13.89
CA GLY A 62 -6.02 -14.90 14.00
C GLY A 62 -5.45 -15.41 12.67
N VAL A 63 -5.13 -16.70 12.64
CA VAL A 63 -4.64 -17.40 11.44
C VAL A 63 -5.70 -17.46 10.32
N ASP A 64 -6.97 -17.36 10.69
CA ASP A 64 -8.12 -17.28 9.79
C ASP A 64 -8.10 -16.01 8.93
N GLY A 65 -7.44 -14.94 9.37
CA GLY A 65 -7.23 -13.73 8.56
C GLY A 65 -6.35 -13.94 7.32
N PHE A 66 -5.64 -15.07 7.21
CA PHE A 66 -4.85 -15.45 6.03
C PHE A 66 -5.60 -16.38 5.07
N ASP A 67 -6.81 -16.84 5.44
CA ASP A 67 -7.66 -17.61 4.54
C ASP A 67 -8.25 -16.67 3.47
N PRO A 68 -8.01 -16.92 2.16
CA PRO A 68 -8.50 -16.06 1.09
C PRO A 68 -10.04 -16.00 0.99
N PHE A 69 -10.77 -16.89 1.66
CA PHE A 69 -12.23 -16.91 1.68
C PHE A 69 -12.84 -16.29 2.94
N ILE A 70 -12.02 -15.84 3.90
CA ILE A 70 -12.50 -15.14 5.10
C ILE A 70 -12.32 -13.63 4.92
N PRO A 71 -13.42 -12.86 4.74
CA PRO A 71 -13.33 -11.44 4.43
C PRO A 71 -12.74 -10.61 5.59
N GLY A 72 -12.78 -11.13 6.82
CA GLY A 72 -12.17 -10.49 7.99
C GLY A 72 -10.66 -10.23 7.81
N GLY A 73 -9.98 -11.02 6.99
CA GLY A 73 -8.58 -10.81 6.61
C GLY A 73 -8.35 -9.52 5.83
N ILE A 74 -9.32 -9.06 5.05
CA ILE A 74 -9.22 -7.82 4.27
C ILE A 74 -9.13 -6.61 5.21
N ALA A 75 -10.00 -6.55 6.22
CA ALA A 75 -10.01 -5.46 7.19
C ALA A 75 -8.72 -5.43 8.02
N SER A 76 -8.31 -6.58 8.58
CA SER A 76 -7.08 -6.66 9.38
C SER A 76 -5.83 -6.38 8.56
N HIS A 77 -5.76 -6.87 7.30
CA HIS A 77 -4.65 -6.56 6.39
C HIS A 77 -4.49 -5.05 6.18
N HIS A 78 -5.55 -4.33 5.84
CA HIS A 78 -5.46 -2.89 5.59
C HIS A 78 -5.07 -2.11 6.84
N ILE A 79 -5.61 -2.47 8.00
CA ILE A 79 -5.26 -1.83 9.28
C ILE A 79 -3.79 -2.10 9.62
N ALA A 80 -3.33 -3.36 9.55
CA ALA A 80 -1.95 -3.73 9.87
C ALA A 80 -0.94 -3.17 8.87
N ALA A 81 -1.21 -3.28 7.57
CA ALA A 81 -0.36 -2.77 6.51
C ALA A 81 -0.17 -1.25 6.64
N ALA A 82 -1.21 -0.51 7.05
CA ALA A 82 -1.09 0.92 7.30
C ALA A 82 -0.10 1.25 8.44
N PHE A 83 -0.11 0.48 9.53
CA PHE A 83 0.89 0.64 10.59
C PHE A 83 2.30 0.28 10.12
N VAL A 84 2.44 -0.72 9.26
CA VAL A 84 3.74 -1.06 8.64
C VAL A 84 4.24 0.10 7.77
N VAL A 85 3.38 0.68 6.94
CA VAL A 85 3.71 1.85 6.10
C VAL A 85 4.14 3.04 6.99
N ALA A 86 3.38 3.35 8.03
CA ALA A 86 3.75 4.39 8.99
C ALA A 86 5.06 4.08 9.76
N GLY A 87 5.34 2.81 10.05
CA GLY A 87 6.60 2.38 10.67
C GLY A 87 7.80 2.52 9.72
N THR A 88 7.64 2.16 8.45
CA THR A 88 8.68 2.33 7.43
C THR A 88 9.01 3.79 7.17
N MET A 89 8.03 4.69 7.34
CA MET A 89 8.27 6.14 7.29
C MET A 89 9.18 6.64 8.41
N TRP A 90 8.94 6.23 9.66
CA TRP A 90 9.81 6.60 10.79
C TRP A 90 11.24 6.11 10.55
N TYR A 91 11.39 4.90 10.01
CA TYR A 91 12.71 4.35 9.69
C TYR A 91 13.39 5.07 8.51
N GLY A 92 12.64 5.43 7.47
CA GLY A 92 13.13 6.13 6.29
C GLY A 92 13.60 7.56 6.56
N SER A 93 12.91 8.27 7.46
CA SER A 93 13.24 9.65 7.87
C SER A 93 14.29 9.73 8.98
N ALA A 94 14.44 8.70 9.82
CA ALA A 94 15.35 8.73 10.97
C ALA A 94 16.72 8.07 10.73
N THR A 95 16.94 7.35 9.62
CA THR A 95 18.17 6.58 9.40
C THR A 95 18.93 6.98 8.13
N THR A 96 20.03 7.71 8.32
CA THR A 96 20.97 8.15 7.26
C THR A 96 21.59 7.05 6.39
N PRO A 97 21.70 5.76 6.78
CA PRO A 97 22.23 4.72 5.89
C PRO A 97 21.31 4.37 4.71
N ILE A 98 20.00 4.65 4.78
CA ILE A 98 19.04 4.24 3.75
C ILE A 98 19.02 5.22 2.55
N GLU A 99 19.41 6.48 2.74
CA GLU A 99 19.49 7.46 1.65
C GLU A 99 20.42 6.98 0.53
N TYR A 100 21.57 6.39 0.86
CA TYR A 100 22.50 5.84 -0.13
C TYR A 100 21.91 4.67 -0.90
N LEU A 101 21.17 3.78 -0.22
CA LEU A 101 20.53 2.63 -0.86
C LEU A 101 19.34 3.07 -1.74
N VAL A 102 18.53 4.02 -1.27
CA VAL A 102 17.41 4.59 -2.02
C VAL A 102 17.93 5.35 -3.25
N LEU A 103 18.97 6.18 -3.10
CA LEU A 103 19.63 6.85 -4.22
C LEU A 103 20.20 5.86 -5.23
N LEU A 104 20.82 4.76 -4.77
CA LEU A 104 21.32 3.70 -5.65
C LEU A 104 20.17 3.04 -6.45
N VAL A 105 19.06 2.72 -5.79
CA VAL A 105 17.89 2.09 -6.42
C VAL A 105 17.20 3.04 -7.40
N ILE A 106 17.02 4.32 -7.03
CA ILE A 106 16.41 5.35 -7.89
C ILE A 106 17.29 5.59 -9.13
N ASN A 107 18.60 5.81 -8.95
CA ASN A 107 19.52 6.03 -10.05
C ASN A 107 19.61 4.79 -10.96
N GLY A 108 19.70 3.59 -10.38
CA GLY A 108 19.68 2.35 -11.16
C GLY A 108 18.40 2.16 -11.96
N THR A 109 17.24 2.49 -11.40
CA THR A 109 15.95 2.41 -12.12
C THR A 109 15.89 3.43 -13.26
N ARG A 110 16.35 4.68 -13.04
CA ARG A 110 16.45 5.71 -14.09
C ARG A 110 17.36 5.28 -15.23
N ASP A 111 18.53 4.73 -14.93
CA ASP A 111 19.48 4.27 -15.93
C ASP A 111 18.90 3.12 -16.76
N THR A 112 18.16 2.21 -16.12
CA THR A 112 17.51 1.10 -16.80
C THR A 112 16.41 1.58 -17.76
N PHE A 113 15.62 2.58 -17.37
CA PHE A 113 14.60 3.19 -18.22
C PHE A 113 15.21 3.96 -19.40
N ASN A 114 16.23 4.78 -19.14
CA ASN A 114 16.93 5.53 -20.20
C ASN A 114 17.58 4.58 -21.22
N ARG A 115 18.18 3.48 -20.75
CA ARG A 115 18.79 2.46 -21.62
C ARG A 115 17.74 1.80 -22.52
N LYS A 116 16.58 1.41 -21.97
CA LYS A 116 15.48 0.84 -22.75
C LYS A 116 14.94 1.82 -23.80
N TYR A 117 14.76 3.08 -23.43
CA TYR A 117 14.31 4.12 -24.36
C TYR A 117 15.30 4.32 -25.52
N ILE A 118 16.61 4.31 -25.24
CA ILE A 118 17.66 4.41 -26.26
C ILE A 118 17.69 3.15 -27.15
N GLU A 119 17.54 1.95 -26.59
CA GLU A 119 17.48 0.70 -27.35
C GLU A 119 16.26 0.66 -28.29
N GLU A 120 15.09 1.15 -27.85
CA GLU A 120 13.91 1.27 -28.71
C GLU A 120 14.10 2.30 -29.84
N LEU A 121 14.80 3.41 -29.59
CA LEU A 121 15.12 4.43 -30.60
C LEU A 121 16.18 3.97 -31.62
N ALA A 122 17.08 3.08 -31.23
CA ALA A 122 18.17 2.59 -32.07
C ALA A 122 17.76 1.38 -32.96
N LEU A 123 16.62 0.76 -32.68
CA LEU A 123 16.12 -0.43 -33.37
C LEU A 123 14.87 -0.17 -34.24
N GLY A 124 14.39 1.08 -34.33
CA GLY A 124 13.35 1.54 -35.26
C GLY A 124 13.92 2.34 -36.42
#